data_AF-A0A4S2LZ89-F1
#
_entry.id   AF-A0A4S2LZ89-F1
#
_cell.length_a   1.000
_cell.length_b   1.000
_cell.length_c   1.000
_cell.angle_alpha   90.00
_cell.angle_beta   90.00
_cell.angle_gamma   90.00
#
_symmetry.space_group_name_H-M   'P 1'
#
loop_
_entity.id
_entity.type
_entity.pdbx_description
1 polymer ?
#
loop_
_entity_poly.entity_id
_entity_poly.type
_entity_poly.pdbx_seq_one_letter_code
_entity_poly.pdbx_strand_id
1 'polypeptide(L)'
;MLVVPLEYDSESSAYVASVQVGTPPQTFYVVFDTGSPQRWLLSAESNDPNIKSRKRKYKSKTRKLTETTVSVTYVSMKVVGRLVEDNLTVSIAN
;
A
#
# COMPACT_ATOMS: atom_id res chain seq x y z
N MET A 1 -16.07 5.45 16.68
CA MET A 1 -15.59 4.13 16.23
C MET A 1 -15.60 4.13 14.72
N LEU A 2 -14.48 3.81 14.07
CA LEU A 2 -14.41 3.64 12.61
C LEU A 2 -14.53 2.15 12.31
N VAL A 3 -15.47 1.79 11.42
CA VAL A 3 -15.64 0.42 10.94
C VAL A 3 -15.04 0.36 9.53
N VAL A 4 -14.21 -0.65 9.27
CA VAL A 4 -13.60 -0.87 7.94
C VAL A 4 -13.95 -2.30 7.52
N PRO A 5 -14.70 -2.50 6.43
CA PRO A 5 -14.99 -3.84 5.95
C PRO A 5 -13.72 -4.53 5.46
N LEU A 6 -13.61 -5.82 5.75
CA LEU A 6 -12.56 -6.69 5.24
C LEU A 6 -13.18 -7.69 4.26
N GLU A 7 -12.54 -7.85 3.11
CA GLU A 7 -12.91 -8.82 2.09
C GLU A 7 -11.85 -9.94 2.07
N TYR A 8 -12.28 -11.19 1.93
CA TYR A 8 -11.33 -12.29 1.75
C TYR A 8 -10.87 -12.33 0.29
N ASP A 9 -9.57 -12.13 0.08
CA ASP A 9 -8.93 -12.29 -1.22
C ASP A 9 -8.32 -13.70 -1.33
N SER A 10 -8.88 -14.52 -2.23
CA SER A 10 -8.41 -15.89 -2.45
C SER A 10 -7.02 -15.95 -3.08
N GLU A 11 -6.60 -14.94 -3.84
CA GLU A 11 -5.28 -14.93 -4.48
C GLU A 11 -4.15 -14.77 -3.46
N SER A 12 -4.31 -13.85 -2.51
CA SER A 12 -3.36 -13.67 -1.41
C SER A 12 -3.64 -14.54 -0.19
N SER A 13 -4.79 -15.24 -0.16
CA SER A 13 -5.29 -15.98 1.01
C SER A 13 -5.34 -15.13 2.28
N ALA A 14 -5.75 -13.86 2.14
CA ALA A 14 -5.75 -12.88 3.22
C ALA A 14 -7.03 -12.03 3.24
N TYR A 15 -7.32 -11.45 4.40
CA TYR A 15 -8.35 -10.41 4.53
C TYR A 15 -7.74 -9.05 4.15
N VAL A 16 -8.34 -8.39 3.16
CA VAL A 16 -7.89 -7.10 2.65
C VAL A 16 -8.93 -6.01 2.91
N ALA A 17 -8.43 -4.80 3.17
CA ALA A 17 -9.22 -3.58 3.28
C ALA A 17 -8.96 -2.68 2.07
N SER A 18 -10.00 -1.98 1.62
CA SER A 18 -9.86 -0.88 0.67
C SER A 18 -9.41 0.38 1.39
N VAL A 19 -8.35 1.03 0.88
CA VAL A 19 -7.88 2.33 1.34
C VAL A 19 -7.65 3.25 0.14
N GLN A 20 -7.72 4.56 0.35
CA GLN A 20 -7.40 5.52 -0.71
C GLN A 20 -6.13 6.28 -0.37
N VAL A 21 -5.24 6.42 -1.37
CA VAL A 21 -3.99 7.16 -1.23
C VAL A 21 -3.83 8.20 -2.32
N GLY A 22 -3.37 9.39 -1.93
CA GLY A 22 -3.03 10.48 -2.83
C GLY A 22 -4.15 11.47 -3.13
N THR A 23 -3.82 12.47 -3.95
CA THR A 23 -4.76 13.49 -4.44
C THR A 23 -4.64 13.64 -5.97
N PRO A 24 -5.65 13.28 -6.79
CA PRO A 24 -6.94 12.70 -6.38
C PRO A 24 -6.77 11.31 -5.72
N PRO A 25 -7.73 10.88 -4.88
CA PRO A 25 -7.67 9.59 -4.19
C PRO A 25 -7.60 8.42 -5.18
N GLN A 26 -6.67 7.49 -4.96
CA GLN A 26 -6.55 6.24 -5.73
C GLN A 26 -6.73 5.05 -4.78
N THR A 27 -7.52 4.06 -5.20
CA THR A 27 -7.86 2.90 -4.37
C THR A 27 -6.75 1.85 -4.36
N PHE A 28 -6.46 1.32 -3.18
CA PHE A 28 -5.55 0.21 -2.93
C PHE A 28 -6.21 -0.81 -2.02
N TYR A 29 -5.92 -2.09 -2.24
CA TYR A 29 -6.25 -3.17 -1.33
C TYR A 29 -5.02 -3.54 -0.52
N VAL A 30 -5.16 -3.56 0.81
CA VAL A 30 -4.05 -3.78 1.75
C VAL A 30 -4.47 -4.73 2.86
N VAL A 31 -3.50 -5.48 3.39
CA VAL A 31 -3.70 -6.27 4.61
C VAL A 31 -3.50 -5.35 5.82
N PHE A 32 -4.43 -5.36 6.76
CA PHE A 32 -4.25 -4.73 8.08
C PHE A 32 -3.50 -5.70 8.98
N ASP A 33 -2.18 -5.57 8.98
CA ASP A 33 -1.26 -6.45 9.70
C ASP A 33 -1.02 -5.95 11.13
N THR A 34 -1.50 -6.68 12.13
CA THR A 34 -1.23 -6.38 13.55
C THR A 34 0.17 -6.78 13.99
N GLY A 35 0.90 -7.55 13.17
CA GLY A 35 2.25 -8.03 13.44
C GLY A 35 3.35 -7.01 13.10
N SER A 36 3.03 -5.89 12.46
CA SER A 36 4.02 -4.86 12.13
C SER A 36 3.44 -3.43 12.17
N PRO A 37 4.25 -2.42 12.53
CA PRO A 37 3.81 -1.02 12.51
C PRO A 37 4.01 -0.33 11.15
N GLN A 38 4.75 -0.95 10.22
CA GLN A 38 5.08 -0.32 8.94
C GLN A 38 3.92 -0.36 7.95
N ARG A 39 3.84 0.68 7.11
CA ARG A 39 2.89 0.77 6.00
C ARG A 39 3.67 0.88 4.70
N TRP A 40 3.30 0.09 3.71
CA TRP A 40 3.92 0.14 2.40
C TRP A 40 2.93 -0.22 1.30
N LEU A 41 3.17 0.33 0.11
CA LEU A 41 2.46 -0.01 -1.12
C LEU A 41 3.50 -0.40 -2.18
N LEU A 42 3.11 -1.25 -3.12
CA LEU A 42 3.98 -1.55 -4.25
C LEU A 42 4.14 -0.29 -5.12
N SER A 43 5.38 0.13 -5.32
CA SER A 43 5.70 1.31 -6.13
C SER A 43 5.40 1.06 -7.61
N ALA A 44 4.73 2.03 -8.24
CA ALA A 44 4.58 2.10 -9.70
C ALA A 44 5.94 2.23 -10.44
N GLU A 45 6.98 2.65 -9.72
CA GLU A 45 8.34 2.84 -10.20
C GLU A 45 9.25 1.64 -9.88
N SER A 46 8.69 0.53 -9.38
CA SER A 46 9.49 -0.67 -9.05
C SER A 46 10.10 -1.31 -10.30
N ASN A 47 11.35 -1.75 -10.17
CA ASN A 47 12.05 -2.53 -11.19
C ASN A 47 11.84 -4.04 -11.05
N ASP A 48 11.17 -4.51 -10.00
CA ASP A 48 10.80 -5.91 -9.84
C ASP A 48 9.85 -6.33 -10.99
N PRO A 49 10.17 -7.39 -11.77
CA PRO A 49 9.36 -7.81 -12.90
C PRO A 49 7.90 -8.14 -12.55
N ASN A 50 7.66 -8.73 -11.37
CA ASN A 50 6.33 -9.11 -10.90
C ASN A 50 5.50 -7.91 -10.46
N ILE A 51 6.16 -6.84 -9.99
CA ILE A 51 5.49 -5.58 -9.65
C ILE A 51 5.22 -4.78 -10.91
N LYS A 52 6.22 -4.68 -11.80
CA LYS A 52 6.15 -3.92 -13.05
C LYS A 52 5.09 -4.48 -14.00
N SER A 53 4.91 -5.80 -14.05
CA SER A 53 3.87 -6.47 -14.86
C SER A 53 2.45 -6.06 -14.47
N ARG A 54 2.22 -5.63 -13.21
CA ARG A 54 0.92 -5.14 -12.73
C ARG A 54 0.54 -3.77 -13.28
N LYS A 55 1.45 -3.07 -13.99
CA LYS A 55 1.23 -1.78 -14.65
C LYS A 55 0.55 -0.72 -13.77
N ARG A 56 0.80 -0.76 -12.45
CA ARG A 56 0.24 0.20 -11.50
C ARG A 56 0.66 1.61 -11.89
N LYS A 57 -0.31 2.53 -11.95
CA LYS A 57 -0.05 3.97 -12.09
C LYS A 57 -0.37 4.60 -10.75
N TYR A 58 0.62 5.22 -10.12
CA TYR A 58 0.41 6.04 -8.94
C TYR A 58 0.60 7.51 -9.31
N LYS A 59 -0.46 8.30 -9.25
CA LYS A 59 -0.46 9.71 -9.64
C LYS A 59 -1.14 10.57 -8.57
N SER A 60 -0.33 11.19 -7.72
CA SER A 60 -0.80 12.08 -6.67
C SER A 60 -0.09 13.43 -6.73
N LYS A 61 -0.85 14.51 -6.61
CA LYS A 61 -0.36 15.90 -6.53
C LYS A 61 0.17 16.26 -5.14
N THR A 62 -0.19 15.47 -4.12
CA THR A 62 0.22 15.66 -2.71
C THR A 62 1.38 14.75 -2.31
N ARG A 63 1.90 13.94 -3.24
CA ARG A 63 3.05 13.06 -3.02
C ARG A 63 4.29 13.89 -2.69
N LYS A 64 4.87 13.65 -1.53
CA LYS A 64 6.19 14.16 -1.15
C LYS A 64 7.18 13.00 -1.12
N LEU A 65 8.13 13.04 -2.05
CA LEU A 65 9.25 12.10 -2.09
C LEU A 65 10.24 12.45 -0.98
N THR A 66 10.85 11.42 -0.40
CA THR A 66 12.01 11.56 0.48
C THR A 66 13.19 10.81 -0.13
N GLU A 67 14.42 11.17 0.21
CA GLU A 67 15.61 10.41 -0.20
C GLU A 67 15.87 9.19 0.71
N THR A 68 15.01 8.99 1.72
CA THR A 68 15.15 7.90 2.69
C THR A 68 14.73 6.58 2.06
N THR A 69 15.66 5.62 2.04
CA THR A 69 15.34 4.22 1.71
C THR A 69 15.09 3.45 3.00
N VAL A 70 14.02 2.66 3.01
CA VAL A 70 13.60 1.83 4.14
C VAL A 70 13.61 0.37 3.71
N SER A 71 14.08 -0.49 4.60
CA SER A 71 14.03 -1.94 4.45
C SER A 71 13.23 -2.53 5.60
N VAL A 72 12.19 -3.28 5.29
CA VAL A 72 11.34 -3.98 6.26
C VAL A 72 11.49 -5.48 6.03
N THR A 73 11.81 -6.22 7.08
CA THR A 73 11.95 -7.69 7.03
C THR A 73 10.81 -8.31 7.81
N TYR A 74 10.03 -9.13 7.13
CA TYR A 74 9.02 -10.03 7.68
C TYR A 74 9.59 -11.46 7.73
N VAL A 75 8.87 -12.39 8.38
CA VAL A 75 9.30 -13.79 8.51
C VAL A 75 9.59 -14.43 7.15
N SER A 76 8.75 -14.20 6.15
CA SER A 76 8.83 -14.83 4.82
C SER A 76 9.29 -13.90 3.71
N MET A 77 9.40 -12.59 3.95
CA MET A 77 9.67 -11.62 2.90
C MET A 77 10.44 -10.40 3.37
N LYS A 78 11.09 -9.72 2.43
CA LYS A 78 11.74 -8.44 2.65
C LYS A 78 11.21 -7.42 1.64
N VAL A 79 10.83 -6.25 2.13
CA VAL A 79 10.39 -5.11 1.32
C VAL A 79 11.43 -4.02 1.41
N VAL A 80 11.91 -3.54 0.26
CA VAL A 80 12.83 -2.40 0.18
C VAL A 80 12.19 -1.34 -0.71
N GLY A 81 12.20 -0.10 -0.26
CA GLY A 81 11.59 0.99 -1.01
C GLY A 81 11.97 2.36 -0.46
N ARG A 82 11.55 3.39 -1.19
CA ARG A 82 11.72 4.79 -0.79
C ARG A 82 10.54 5.21 0.09
N LEU A 83 10.82 5.90 1.19
CA LEU A 83 9.80 6.50 2.03
C LEU A 83 9.10 7.64 1.27
N VAL A 84 7.78 7.68 1.33
CA VAL A 84 6.93 8.67 0.67
C VAL A 84 5.89 9.13 1.66
N GLU A 85 5.66 10.43 1.72
CA GLU A 85 4.52 11.01 2.44
C GLU A 85 3.42 11.36 1.43
N ASP A 86 2.19 10.97 1.75
CA ASP A 86 1.00 11.35 1.00
C ASP A 86 -0.25 11.20 1.86
N ASN A 87 -1.39 11.65 1.35
CA ASN A 87 -2.67 11.52 2.02
C ASN A 87 -3.14 10.07 2.00
N LEU A 88 -3.49 9.53 3.17
CA LEU A 88 -4.10 8.21 3.34
C LEU A 88 -5.49 8.38 3.95
N THR A 89 -6.51 7.84 3.28
CA THR A 89 -7.88 7.80 3.76
C THR A 89 -8.30 6.36 4.03
N VAL A 90 -8.78 6.13 5.25
CA VAL A 90 -9.42 4.88 5.67
C VAL A 90 -10.86 5.22 6.03
N SER A 91 -11.81 4.74 5.25
CA SER A 91 -13.23 5.08 5.37
C SER A 91 -14.12 3.89 5.01
N ILE A 92 -15.38 3.96 5.42
CA ILE A 92 -16.42 3.07 4.91
C ILE A 92 -16.61 3.41 3.42
N ALA A 93 -16.55 2.42 2.55
CA ALA A 93 -16.97 2.58 1.16
C ALA A 93 -18.50 2.80 1.18
N ASN A 94 -18.96 3.96 0.71
CA ASN A 94 -20.39 4.22 0.51
C ASN A 94 -20.90 3.50 -0.74
#